data_AF-A0A0A2C2P8-F1
#
_entry.id   AF-A0A0A2C2P8-F1
#
_cell.length_a   1.000
_cell.length_b   1.000
_cell.length_c   1.000
_cell.angle_alpha   90.00
_cell.angle_beta   90.00
_cell.angle_gamma   90.00
#
_symmetry.space_group_name_H-M   'P 1'
#
loop_
_entity.id
_entity.type
_entity.pdbx_description
1 polymer ?
#
loop_
_entity_poly.entity_id
_entity_poly.type
_entity_poly.pdbx_seq_one_letter_code
_entity_poly.pdbx_strand_id
1 'polypeptide(L)' 'MLKNKIFSLIKTKCGRAKYEMLASRKGIFNRIRLFWFVLFAAIKDWNLTAED' A
#
# COMPACT_ATOMS: atom_id res chain seq x y z
N MET A 1 2.72 -11.96 -10.16
CA MET A 1 3.90 -11.68 -9.29
C MET A 1 4.00 -10.22 -8.78
N LEU A 2 3.09 -9.29 -9.13
CA LEU A 2 3.17 -7.88 -8.68
C LEU A 2 2.86 -7.69 -7.17
N LYS A 3 1.98 -8.52 -6.58
CA LYS A 3 1.61 -8.46 -5.16
C LYS A 3 2.82 -8.58 -4.23
N ASN A 4 3.78 -9.46 -4.54
CA ASN A 4 4.96 -9.68 -3.69
C ASN A 4 5.90 -8.47 -3.68
N LYS A 5 6.04 -7.76 -4.81
CA LYS A 5 6.79 -6.50 -4.86
C LYS A 5 6.12 -5.39 -4.04
N ILE A 6 4.78 -5.31 -4.07
CA ILE A 6 4.04 -4.34 -3.25
C ILE A 6 4.20 -4.63 -1.75
N PHE A 7 4.14 -5.90 -1.33
CA PHE A 7 4.42 -6.26 0.07
C PHE A 7 5.86 -6.03 0.49
N SER A 8 6.81 -6.01 -0.45
CA SER A 8 8.20 -5.61 -0.18
C SER A 8 8.38 -4.09 -0.07
N LEU A 9 7.50 -3.30 -0.70
CA LEU A 9 7.47 -1.83 -0.62
C LEU A 9 6.71 -1.32 0.61
N ILE A 10 5.78 -2.11 1.15
CA ILE A 10 5.00 -1.80 2.35
C ILE A 10 5.52 -2.67 3.49
N LYS A 11 6.55 -2.20 4.20
CA LYS A 11 7.16 -2.99 5.29
C LYS A 11 6.24 -3.07 6.50
N THR A 12 5.43 -2.04 6.74
CA THR A 12 4.52 -1.94 7.90
C THR A 12 3.32 -2.90 7.81
N LYS A 13 2.98 -3.53 8.95
CA LYS A 13 1.80 -4.42 9.06
C LYS A 13 0.49 -3.66 8.82
N CYS A 14 0.40 -2.43 9.33
CA CYS A 14 -0.76 -1.54 9.15
C CYS A 14 -1.00 -1.23 7.66
N GLY A 15 0.06 -0.93 6.90
CA GLY A 15 -0.04 -0.66 5.46
C GLY A 15 -0.51 -1.87 4.65
N ARG A 16 -0.07 -3.09 4.99
CA ARG A 16 -0.51 -4.32 4.31
C ARG A 16 -1.98 -4.63 4.55
N ALA A 17 -2.45 -4.48 5.79
CA ALA A 17 -3.87 -4.65 6.12
C ALA A 17 -4.73 -3.64 5.35
N LYS A 18 -4.29 -2.38 5.25
CA LYS A 18 -4.99 -1.35 4.49
C LYS A 18 -4.98 -1.63 2.98
N TYR A 19 -3.87 -2.12 2.44
CA TYR A 19 -3.78 -2.56 1.04
C TYR A 19 -4.78 -3.67 0.74
N GLU A 20 -4.85 -4.73 1.56
CA GLU A 20 -5.81 -5.83 1.40
C GLU A 20 -7.25 -5.31 1.45
N MET A 21 -7.56 -4.42 2.39
CA MET A 21 -8.88 -3.83 2.55
C MET A 21 -9.30 -2.97 1.35
N LEU A 22 -8.37 -2.19 0.76
CA LEU A 22 -8.64 -1.46 -0.48
C LEU A 22 -8.67 -2.41 -1.70
N ALA A 23 -7.83 -3.44 -1.74
CA ALA A 23 -7.73 -4.38 -2.86
C ALA A 23 -8.98 -5.26 -2.99
N SER A 24 -9.65 -5.51 -1.87
CA SER A 24 -10.94 -6.20 -1.82
C SER A 24 -12.08 -5.38 -2.41
N ARG A 25 -11.95 -4.06 -2.59
CA ARG A 25 -13.01 -3.24 -3.18
C ARG A 25 -12.95 -3.27 -4.70
N LYS A 26 -14.00 -3.77 -5.36
CA LYS A 26 -14.14 -3.73 -6.82
C LYS A 26 -14.59 -2.34 -7.29
N GLY A 27 -13.85 -1.72 -8.21
CA GLY A 27 -14.17 -0.45 -8.84
C GLY A 27 -12.92 0.23 -9.42
N ILE A 28 -13.04 0.83 -10.61
CA ILE A 28 -11.91 1.48 -11.32
C ILE A 28 -11.34 2.63 -10.47
N PHE A 29 -12.21 3.47 -9.90
CA PHE A 29 -11.84 4.53 -8.96
C PHE A 29 -11.11 4.01 -7.71
N ASN A 30 -11.57 2.90 -7.13
CA ASN A 30 -10.93 2.30 -5.95
C ASN A 30 -9.56 1.71 -6.28
N ARG A 31 -9.39 1.17 -7.49
CA ARG A 31 -8.08 0.71 -7.98
C ARG A 31 -7.10 1.86 -8.16
N ILE A 32 -7.54 2.99 -8.72
CA ILE A 32 -6.71 4.19 -8.87
C ILE A 32 -6.29 4.72 -7.49
N ARG A 33 -7.24 4.84 -6.56
CA ARG A 33 -6.97 5.23 -5.17
C ARG A 33 -6.00 4.28 -4.48
N LEU A 34 -6.13 2.98 -4.71
CA LEU A 34 -5.24 1.97 -4.17
C LEU A 34 -3.82 2.09 -4.76
N PHE A 35 -3.70 2.28 -6.07
CA PHE A 35 -2.40 2.50 -6.71
C PHE A 35 -1.72 3.77 -6.19
N TRP A 36 -2.48 4.85 -6.05
CA TRP A 36 -2.04 6.11 -5.46
C TRP A 36 -1.59 5.91 -4.01
N PHE A 37 -2.37 5.17 -3.20
CA PHE A 37 -2.01 4.83 -1.83
C PHE A 37 -0.71 4.02 -1.78
N VAL A 38 -0.53 3.03 -2.65
CA VAL A 38 0.72 2.23 -2.70
C VAL A 38 1.91 3.07 -3.11
N LEU A 39 1.76 3.99 -4.07
CA LEU A 39 2.81 4.93 -4.49
C LEU A 39 3.25 5.82 -3.33
N PHE A 40 2.29 6.49 -2.67
CA PHE A 40 2.58 7.36 -1.53
C PHE A 40 3.07 6.58 -0.31
N ALA A 41 2.53 5.39 -0.06
CA ALA A 41 3.00 4.51 1.00
C ALA A 41 4.43 4.07 0.72
N ALA A 42 4.78 3.64 -0.49
CA ALA A 42 6.16 3.25 -0.83
C ALA A 42 7.15 4.42 -0.69
N ILE A 43 6.76 5.63 -1.09
CA ILE A 43 7.57 6.85 -0.93
C ILE A 43 7.73 7.20 0.55
N LYS A 44 6.64 7.12 1.32
CA LYS A 44 6.62 7.48 2.74
C LYS A 44 7.25 6.42 3.64
N ASP A 45 7.15 5.13 3.32
CA ASP A 45 7.79 4.01 4.03
C ASP A 45 9.32 4.03 3.84
N TRP A 46 9.83 4.68 2.77
CA TRP A 46 11.25 5.07 2.68
C TRP A 46 11.59 6.18 3.68
N ASN A 47 10.65 7.08 3.94
CA ASN A 47 10.83 8.23 4.85
C ASN A 47 10.44 7.93 6.31
N LEU A 48 9.81 6.79 6.61
CA LEU A 48 9.35 6.42 7.95
C LEU A 48 10.39 5.50 8.62
N THR A 49 11.44 6.12 9.14
CA THR A 49 12.30 5.52 10.19
C THR A 49 11.78 5.85 11.60
N ALA A 50 10.68 6.57 11.77
CA ALA A 50 10.19 6.89 13.11
C ALA A 50 8.67 7.06 13.17
N GLU A 51 8.14 6.58 14.31
CA GLU A 51 6.85 6.84 14.95
C GLU A 51 5.63 5.95 14.59
N ASP A 52 5.50 4.92 15.46
CA ASP A 52 4.32 4.17 15.94
C ASP A 52 3.45 3.36 14.93
#